data_AF-A0A3M1PX14-F1
#
_entry.id   AF-A0A3M1PX14-F1
#
_cell.length_a   1.000
_cell.length_b   1.000
_cell.length_c   1.000
_cell.angle_alpha   90.00
_cell.angle_beta   90.00
_cell.angle_gamma   90.00
#
_symmetry.space_group_name_H-M   'P 1'
#
loop_
_entity.id
_entity.type
_entity.pdbx_description
1 polymer ?
#
loop_
_entity_poly.entity_id
_entity_poly.type
_entity_poly.pdbx_seq_one_letter_code
_entity_poly.pdbx_strand_id
1 'polypeptide(L)'
;MGTPEQGDAFFDEHWPAARAVADPEARLYEAFGRRRGGLLDVLGPGVLLRGLGVLARGHGPGRVVGDPQRLGGSFLVDVPRVIWQHDPESAADHPDWARLVELIPTER
;
A
#
# COMPACT_ATOMS: atom_id res chain seq x y z
N MET A 1 -1.00 -15.39 2.09
CA MET A 1 -1.63 -14.05 2.02
C MET A 1 -2.26 -13.73 3.36
N GLY A 2 -2.49 -12.45 3.65
CA GLY A 2 -3.26 -12.05 4.82
C GLY A 2 -4.73 -12.45 4.69
N THR A 3 -5.38 -12.63 5.82
CA THR A 3 -6.82 -12.89 5.93
C THR A 3 -7.57 -11.59 6.27
N PRO A 4 -8.87 -11.46 5.96
CA PRO A 4 -9.66 -10.30 6.39
C PRO A 4 -9.57 -10.09 7.90
N GLU A 5 -9.63 -11.16 8.69
CA GLU A 5 -9.60 -11.10 10.16
C GLU A 5 -8.29 -10.51 10.69
N GLN A 6 -7.16 -10.82 10.05
CA GLN A 6 -5.86 -10.20 10.38
C GLN A 6 -5.83 -8.71 10.06
N GLY A 7 -6.48 -8.29 8.97
CA GLY A 7 -6.59 -6.88 8.60
C GLY A 7 -7.54 -6.11 9.51
N ASP A 8 -8.68 -6.71 9.86
CA ASP A 8 -9.66 -6.13 10.77
C ASP A 8 -9.05 -5.91 12.16
N ALA A 9 -8.34 -6.91 12.71
CA ALA A 9 -7.63 -6.74 13.98
C ALA A 9 -6.61 -5.59 13.95
N PHE A 10 -5.92 -5.37 12.83
CA PHE A 10 -5.00 -4.25 12.67
C PHE A 10 -5.73 -2.90 12.62
N PHE A 11 -6.83 -2.82 11.86
CA PHE A 11 -7.60 -1.58 11.70
C PHE A 11 -8.43 -1.23 12.93
N ASP A 12 -8.93 -2.20 13.68
CA ASP A 12 -9.65 -1.94 14.93
C ASP A 12 -8.78 -1.17 15.94
N GLU A 13 -7.47 -1.43 15.95
CA GLU A 13 -6.52 -0.73 16.80
C GLU A 13 -6.07 0.63 16.22
N HIS A 14 -5.81 0.70 14.91
CA HIS A 14 -5.10 1.85 14.31
C HIS A 14 -5.99 2.79 13.48
N TRP A 15 -7.07 2.29 12.88
CA TRP A 15 -8.00 3.06 12.05
C TRP A 15 -9.38 2.37 11.94
N PRO A 16 -10.27 2.53 12.94
CA PRO A 16 -11.53 1.75 13.02
C PRO A 16 -12.53 1.96 11.86
N ALA A 17 -12.38 3.06 11.13
CA ALA A 17 -13.20 3.35 9.94
C ALA A 17 -12.72 2.62 8.68
N ALA A 18 -11.47 2.13 8.65
CA ALA A 18 -10.94 1.36 7.55
C ALA A 18 -11.52 -0.06 7.54
N ARG A 19 -11.46 -0.72 6.38
CA ARG A 19 -11.93 -2.10 6.18
C ARG A 19 -10.87 -2.88 5.44
N ALA A 20 -10.61 -4.11 5.89
CA ALA A 20 -9.72 -5.00 5.18
C ALA A 20 -10.45 -5.71 4.04
N VAL A 21 -9.76 -5.90 2.92
CA VAL A 21 -10.22 -6.75 1.82
C VAL A 21 -9.10 -7.74 1.53
N ALA A 22 -9.37 -9.03 1.73
CA ALA A 22 -8.46 -10.08 1.27
C ALA A 22 -8.86 -10.49 -0.15
N ASP A 23 -7.90 -10.41 -1.06
CA ASP A 23 -8.06 -10.77 -2.47
C ASP A 23 -7.03 -11.86 -2.83
N PRO A 24 -7.34 -13.14 -2.52
CA PRO A 24 -6.39 -14.23 -2.71
C PRO A 24 -5.96 -14.38 -4.18
N GLU A 25 -6.89 -14.19 -5.10
CA GLU A 25 -6.66 -14.32 -6.53
C GLU A 25 -5.98 -13.08 -7.14
N ALA A 26 -5.73 -12.03 -6.36
CA ALA A 26 -5.11 -10.78 -6.81
C ALA A 26 -5.90 -10.03 -7.89
N ARG A 27 -7.22 -10.24 -7.96
CA ARG A 27 -8.11 -9.64 -8.97
C ARG A 27 -8.15 -8.11 -8.86
N LEU A 28 -8.06 -7.56 -7.66
CA LEU A 28 -8.00 -6.12 -7.44
C LEU A 28 -6.68 -5.56 -7.98
N TYR A 29 -5.55 -6.19 -7.67
CA TYR A 29 -4.26 -5.78 -8.22
C TYR A 29 -4.29 -5.76 -9.76
N GLU A 30 -4.84 -6.80 -10.39
CA GLU A 30 -4.98 -6.86 -11.85
C GLU A 30 -5.94 -5.79 -12.40
N ALA A 31 -7.10 -5.61 -11.77
CA ALA A 31 -8.10 -4.61 -12.16
C ALA A 31 -7.57 -3.17 -12.07
N PHE A 32 -6.73 -2.88 -11.09
CA PHE A 32 -6.06 -1.57 -10.93
C PHE A 32 -4.76 -1.46 -11.77
N GLY A 33 -4.53 -2.36 -12.73
CA GLY A 33 -3.39 -2.32 -13.64
C GLY A 33 -2.05 -2.62 -12.99
N ARG A 34 -2.03 -3.15 -11.76
CA ARG A 34 -0.80 -3.50 -11.04
C ARG A 34 -0.27 -4.83 -11.51
N ARG A 35 0.58 -4.78 -12.54
CA ARG A 35 1.46 -5.89 -12.92
C ARG A 35 2.56 -6.04 -11.87
N ARG A 36 2.89 -7.29 -11.54
CA ARG A 36 3.98 -7.70 -10.64
C ARG A 36 5.25 -6.86 -10.90
N GLY A 37 5.73 -6.15 -9.89
CA GLY A 37 6.96 -5.35 -9.96
C GLY A 37 8.17 -6.25 -10.21
N GLY A 38 9.20 -5.70 -10.86
CA GLY A 38 10.45 -6.42 -11.07
C GLY A 38 11.15 -6.64 -9.73
N LEU A 39 11.94 -7.72 -9.62
CA LEU A 39 12.75 -8.04 -8.43
C LEU A 39 13.67 -6.86 -7.97
N LEU A 40 13.88 -5.87 -8.85
CA LEU A 40 14.72 -4.68 -8.65
C LEU A 40 14.03 -3.55 -7.86
N ASP A 41 12.69 -3.49 -7.83
CA ASP A 41 11.96 -2.42 -7.12
C ASP A 41 11.91 -2.67 -5.59
N VAL A 42 12.15 -3.92 -5.18
CA VAL A 42 12.14 -4.37 -3.77
C VAL A 42 13.54 -4.42 -3.15
N LEU A 43 14.58 -4.61 -3.97
CA LEU A 43 15.98 -4.77 -3.55
C LEU A 43 16.91 -3.66 -4.10
N GLY A 44 16.35 -2.54 -4.54
CA GLY A 44 17.13 -1.39 -4.97
C GLY A 44 18.02 -0.85 -3.83
N PRO A 45 19.22 -0.32 -4.15
CA PRO A 45 20.18 0.16 -3.15
C PRO A 45 19.60 1.26 -2.23
N GLY A 46 18.64 2.05 -2.71
CA GLY A 46 17.91 3.03 -1.90
C GLY A 46 17.03 2.40 -0.80
N VAL A 47 16.39 1.27 -1.08
CA VAL A 47 15.55 0.53 -0.12
C VAL A 47 16.41 -0.09 0.98
N LEU A 48 17.58 -0.64 0.62
CA LEU A 48 18.54 -1.18 1.58
C LEU A 48 19.09 -0.11 2.53
N LEU A 49 19.50 1.05 1.99
CA LEU A 49 19.99 2.17 2.79
C LEU A 49 18.94 2.72 3.76
N ARG A 50 17.67 2.81 3.33
CA ARG A 50 16.57 3.23 4.22
C ARG A 50 16.20 2.14 5.22
N GLY A 51 16.20 0.88 4.82
CA GLY A 51 16.00 -0.27 5.71
C GLY A 51 17.01 -0.30 6.86
N LEU A 52 18.28 -0.02 6.58
CA LEU A 52 19.33 0.12 7.60
C LEU A 52 19.05 1.26 8.58
N GLY A 53 18.55 2.40 8.10
CA GLY A 53 18.20 3.54 8.94
C GLY A 53 17.01 3.28 9.87
N VAL A 54 16.01 2.52 9.40
CA VAL A 54 14.81 2.16 10.19
C VAL A 54 15.15 1.08 11.22
N LEU A 55 15.99 0.10 10.86
CA LEU A 55 16.56 -0.88 11.78
C LEU A 55 17.40 -0.22 12.89
N ALA A 56 18.23 0.77 12.55
CA ALA A 56 19.01 1.52 13.53
C ALA A 56 18.14 2.31 14.53
N ARG A 57 16.87 2.58 14.18
CA ARG A 57 15.87 3.22 15.05
C ARG A 57 14.99 2.22 15.79
N GLY A 58 15.33 0.93 15.79
CA GLY A 58 14.60 -0.12 16.51
C GLY A 58 13.33 -0.61 15.81
N HIS A 59 13.08 -0.20 14.58
CA HIS A 59 11.92 -0.61 13.80
C HIS A 59 12.35 -1.68 12.79
N GLY A 60 12.09 -2.95 13.11
CA GLY A 60 12.33 -4.06 12.18
C GLY A 60 11.17 -4.26 11.21
N PRO A 61 11.41 -4.79 10.00
CA PRO A 61 10.30 -5.29 9.19
C PRO A 61 9.60 -6.40 9.98
N GLY A 62 8.28 -6.26 10.18
CA GLY A 62 7.46 -7.33 10.73
C GLY A 62 7.46 -8.57 9.82
N ARG A 63 6.74 -9.61 10.21
CA ARG A 63 6.62 -10.82 9.39
C ARG A 63 6.04 -10.45 8.01
N VAL A 64 6.84 -10.67 6.96
CA VAL A 64 6.38 -10.49 5.57
C VAL A 64 5.31 -11.55 5.29
N VAL A 65 4.07 -11.12 5.12
CA VAL A 65 2.93 -11.97 4.73
C VAL A 65 2.49 -11.57 3.33
N GLY A 66 2.67 -12.45 2.35
CA GLY A 66 2.31 -12.18 0.95
C GLY A 66 3.51 -12.20 0.00
N ASP A 67 3.34 -11.66 -1.21
CA ASP A 67 4.40 -11.54 -2.21
C ASP A 67 5.07 -10.15 -2.07
N PRO A 68 6.33 -10.06 -1.59
CA PRO A 68 7.03 -8.78 -1.43
C PRO A 68 7.28 -8.05 -2.75
N GLN A 69 7.14 -8.71 -3.91
CA GLN A 69 7.21 -8.09 -5.24
C GLN A 69 5.94 -7.35 -5.65
N ARG A 70 4.86 -7.45 -4.87
CA ARG A 70 3.63 -6.70 -5.09
C ARG A 70 3.68 -5.43 -4.26
N LEU A 71 4.15 -4.36 -4.88
CA LEU A 71 4.06 -3.03 -4.29
C LEU A 71 2.58 -2.64 -4.16
N GLY A 72 2.23 -2.09 -3.00
CA GLY A 72 0.92 -1.52 -2.77
C GLY A 72 0.64 -0.34 -3.70
N GLY A 73 -0.57 0.22 -3.61
CA GLY A 73 -0.96 1.40 -4.36
C GLY A 73 -1.96 2.20 -3.57
N SER A 74 -2.00 3.50 -3.81
CA SER A 74 -3.03 4.38 -3.25
C SER A 74 -3.91 4.89 -4.38
N PHE A 75 -5.22 4.81 -4.20
CA PHE A 75 -6.20 5.21 -5.19
C PHE A 75 -7.28 6.05 -4.51
N LEU A 76 -7.72 7.11 -5.18
CA LEU A 76 -8.90 7.87 -4.80
C LEU A 76 -10.03 7.51 -5.77
N VAL A 77 -11.15 7.05 -5.23
CA VAL A 77 -12.28 6.54 -6.00
C VAL A 77 -13.53 7.37 -5.67
N ASP A 78 -14.10 8.04 -6.67
CA ASP A 78 -15.48 8.53 -6.64
C ASP A 78 -16.31 7.61 -7.53
N VAL A 79 -16.98 6.65 -6.90
CA VAL A 79 -17.63 5.53 -7.58
C VAL A 79 -18.51 6.02 -8.75
N PRO A 80 -18.35 5.45 -9.96
CA PRO A 80 -17.53 4.27 -10.30
C PRO A 80 -16.11 4.59 -10.83
N ARG A 81 -15.59 5.80 -10.63
CA ARG A 81 -14.35 6.28 -11.26
C ARG A 81 -13.18 6.35 -10.28
N VAL A 82 -12.01 5.94 -10.75
CA VAL A 82 -10.74 6.31 -10.13
C VAL A 82 -10.41 7.73 -10.57
N ILE A 83 -10.34 8.66 -9.63
CA ILE A 83 -10.08 10.09 -9.90
C ILE A 83 -8.63 10.48 -9.64
N TRP A 84 -7.89 9.63 -8.93
CA TRP A 84 -6.44 9.77 -8.73
C TRP A 84 -5.81 8.42 -8.36
N GLN A 85 -4.55 8.24 -8.74
CA GLN A 85 -3.74 7.07 -8.36
C GLN A 85 -2.30 7.50 -8.05
N HIS A 86 -1.66 6.77 -7.13
CA HIS A 86 -0.23 6.84 -6.90
C HIS A 86 0.39 5.45 -7.00
N ASP A 87 1.30 5.34 -7.98
CA ASP A 87 2.11 4.17 -8.27
C ASP A 87 3.45 4.33 -7.56
N PRO A 88 3.68 3.67 -6.40
CA PRO A 88 4.89 3.86 -5.64
C PRO A 88 6.09 3.26 -6.36
N GLU A 89 7.21 3.99 -6.37
CA GLU A 89 8.47 3.53 -6.96
C GLU A 89 9.19 2.48 -6.09
N SER A 90 8.84 2.40 -4.80
CA SER A 90 9.41 1.43 -3.86
C SER A 90 8.47 1.16 -2.67
N ALA A 91 8.78 0.16 -1.85
CA ALA A 91 8.02 -0.14 -0.64
C ALA A 91 8.05 0.98 0.43
N ALA A 92 8.98 1.93 0.31
CA ALA A 92 9.11 3.09 1.20
C ALA A 92 8.61 4.40 0.56
N ASP A 93 8.05 4.33 -0.65
CA ASP A 93 7.42 5.46 -1.31
C ASP A 93 5.99 5.63 -0.78
N HIS A 94 5.63 6.88 -0.50
CA HIS A 94 4.35 7.24 0.08
C HIS A 94 3.79 8.44 -0.67
N PRO A 95 2.48 8.46 -0.95
CA PRO A 95 1.87 9.62 -1.60
C PRO A 95 1.90 10.85 -0.69
N ASP A 96 1.85 12.01 -1.32
CA ASP A 96 1.58 13.27 -0.62
C ASP A 96 0.11 13.32 -0.20
N TRP A 97 -0.15 12.87 1.02
CA TRP A 97 -1.49 12.84 1.60
C TRP A 97 -2.12 14.22 1.74
N ALA A 98 -1.32 15.29 1.94
CA ALA A 98 -1.85 16.64 2.06
C ALA A 98 -2.44 17.12 0.74
N ARG A 99 -1.75 16.82 -0.37
CA ARG A 99 -2.22 17.12 -1.72
C ARG A 99 -3.45 16.30 -2.11
N LEU A 100 -3.60 15.10 -1.56
CA LEU A 100 -4.77 14.25 -1.83
C LEU A 100 -6.08 14.87 -1.35
N VAL A 101 -6.07 15.61 -0.24
CA VAL A 101 -7.26 16.27 0.31
C VAL A 101 -7.84 17.30 -0.67
N GLU A 102 -7.00 17.97 -1.44
CA GLU A 102 -7.41 18.96 -2.45
C GLU A 102 -8.16 18.32 -3.64
N LEU A 103 -7.99 17.02 -3.84
CA LEU A 103 -8.62 16.26 -4.93
C LEU A 103 -9.95 15.63 -4.52
N ILE A 104 -10.32 15.71 -3.24
CA ILE A 104 -11.60 15.18 -2.75
C ILE A 104 -12.73 16.04 -3.33
N PRO A 105 -13.65 15.47 -4.11
CA PRO A 105 -14.79 16.20 -4.63
C PRO A 105 -15.55 16.84 -3.46
N THR A 106 -15.61 18.16 -3.44
CA THR A 106 -16.41 18.90 -2.46
C THR A 106 -17.82 18.96 -3.04
N GLU A 107 -18.73 18.17 -2.45
CA GLU A 107 -20.17 18.07 -2.75
C GLU A 107 -20.61 17.12 -3.89
N ARG A 108 -21.53 16.21 -3.52
CA ARG A 108 -22.69 15.80 -4.31
C ARG A 108 -23.93 15.94 -3.43
#